data_AF-A0A5C1EAA7-F1
#
_entry.id   AF-A0A5C1EAA7-F1
#
_cell.length_a   1.000
_cell.length_b   1.000
_cell.length_c   1.000
_cell.angle_alpha   90.00
_cell.angle_beta   90.00
_cell.angle_gamma   90.00
#
_symmetry.space_group_name_H-M   'P 1'
#
loop_
_entity.id
_entity.type
_entity.pdbx_description
1 polymer ?
#
loop_
_entity_poly.entity_id
_entity_poly.type
_entity_poly.pdbx_seq_one_letter_code
_entity_poly.pdbx_strand_id
1 'polypeptide(L)'
;MPIALLIALVASLGLHTAALFGPDLELPGLHDEIDHEPPLRAELLPPPPRAVPAPPVTGPRAAGAQRRAARRLPRPTRPLLATPAAGGDVPAVAVGGGNGREYGGRTAEPGAGEGDLSALHAVAPASLPDEVRIRYAVFRGEPGFELGRTRLSWESHAAAPADASGVATPRRYRAAMTTETAGLAALIKPVQVTQESQGDVTAAGLKPRHFFTARDGRRQDWADFDWGGDVQAGIPDQDSARVSYAKGDATVERGAQDFLSLFFQFAWLPGFPLMPSYSLTVATGKKISQQLIIVQGEEIVEIPAGTFRTLHVKTEDSEPIELWLALDYYALPVKMRYTDRRGDRYDQLAVDIRSSAPAAPATPPAPPNANAASRDAVAPTTGPAQP
;
A
#
# COMPACT_ATOMS: atom_id res chain seq x y z
N MET A 1 -23.36 47.58 3.78
CA MET A 1 -23.88 46.19 3.69
C MET A 1 -23.10 45.29 2.72
N PRO A 2 -22.80 45.65 1.46
CA PRO A 2 -22.17 44.70 0.52
C PRO A 2 -20.71 44.38 0.87
N ILE A 3 -19.96 45.34 1.41
CA ILE A 3 -18.54 45.16 1.76
C ILE A 3 -18.37 44.20 2.94
N ALA A 4 -19.24 44.27 3.95
CA ALA A 4 -19.17 43.38 5.12
C ALA A 4 -19.46 41.92 4.76
N LEU A 5 -20.40 41.67 3.84
CA LEU A 5 -20.67 40.32 3.32
C LEU A 5 -19.50 39.79 2.48
N LEU A 6 -18.87 40.65 1.67
CA LEU A 6 -17.68 40.27 0.90
C LEU A 6 -16.50 39.89 1.82
N ILE A 7 -16.27 40.68 2.87
CA ILE A 7 -15.24 40.39 3.88
C ILE A 7 -15.54 39.10 4.62
N ALA A 8 -16.80 38.88 5.03
CA ALA A 8 -17.20 37.64 5.71
C ALA A 8 -17.04 36.41 4.81
N LEU A 9 -17.38 36.53 3.51
CA LEU A 9 -17.19 35.46 2.53
C LEU A 9 -15.71 35.14 2.33
N VAL A 10 -14.86 36.16 2.15
CA VAL A 10 -13.42 35.99 1.97
C VAL A 10 -12.78 35.41 3.24
N ALA A 11 -13.18 35.86 4.42
CA ALA A 11 -12.70 35.33 5.70
C ALA A 11 -13.13 33.87 5.91
N SER A 12 -14.39 33.54 5.62
CA SER A 12 -14.90 32.17 5.69
C SER A 12 -14.18 31.25 4.70
N LEU A 13 -14.02 31.70 3.45
CA LEU A 13 -13.30 30.94 2.43
C LEU A 13 -11.83 30.74 2.84
N GLY A 14 -11.18 31.77 3.38
CA GLY A 14 -9.82 31.68 3.92
C GLY A 14 -9.70 30.67 5.07
N LEU A 15 -10.68 30.64 5.98
CA LEU A 15 -10.72 29.69 7.10
C LEU A 15 -10.88 28.24 6.62
N HIS A 16 -11.79 27.99 5.68
CA HIS A 16 -11.98 26.66 5.10
C HIS A 16 -10.77 26.22 4.27
N THR A 17 -10.14 27.16 3.55
CA THR A 17 -8.91 26.90 2.80
C THR A 17 -7.77 26.54 3.76
N ALA A 18 -7.63 27.25 4.88
CA ALA A 18 -6.64 26.94 5.91
C ALA A 18 -6.92 25.58 6.59
N ALA A 19 -8.18 25.21 6.81
CA ALA A 19 -8.54 23.91 7.39
C ALA A 19 -8.29 22.73 6.43
N LEU A 20 -8.49 22.93 5.12
CA LEU A 20 -8.31 21.88 4.11
C LEU A 20 -6.85 21.73 3.64
N PHE A 21 -6.09 22.83 3.64
CA PHE A 21 -4.77 22.92 2.98
C PHE A 21 -3.67 23.59 3.82
N GLY A 22 -3.99 24.10 5.02
CA GLY A 22 -2.99 24.71 5.90
C GLY A 22 -2.09 23.65 6.55
N PRO A 23 -0.85 24.01 6.95
CA PRO A 23 -0.12 23.23 7.93
C PRO A 23 -0.91 23.24 9.25
N ASP A 24 -1.10 22.08 9.87
CA ASP A 24 -1.81 21.97 11.14
C ASP A 24 -1.22 22.99 12.14
N LEU A 25 -2.03 23.97 12.53
CA LEU A 25 -1.72 24.87 13.63
C LEU A 25 -1.64 24.01 14.89
N GLU A 26 -0.41 23.71 15.32
CA GLU A 26 -0.14 23.10 16.62
C GLU A 26 -0.83 23.93 17.71
N LEU A 27 -1.97 23.46 18.20
CA LEU A 27 -2.60 23.99 19.40
C LEU A 27 -1.68 23.65 20.57
N PRO A 28 -1.08 24.65 21.24
CA PRO A 28 -0.17 24.38 22.36
C PRO A 28 -0.98 23.79 23.52
N GLY A 29 -0.71 22.52 23.86
CA GLY A 29 -1.20 21.91 25.10
C GLY A 29 -2.09 20.67 24.99
N LEU A 30 -2.20 20.03 23.82
CA LEU A 30 -2.91 18.73 23.68
C LEU A 30 -2.02 17.52 23.36
N HIS A 31 -0.69 17.67 23.37
CA HIS A 31 0.25 16.57 23.04
C HIS A 31 1.25 16.21 24.16
N ASP A 32 1.20 16.85 25.34
CA ASP A 32 2.08 16.47 26.45
C ASP A 32 1.62 15.20 27.21
N GLU A 33 0.54 14.54 26.79
CA GLU A 33 -0.08 13.42 27.53
C GLU A 33 -0.42 12.20 26.67
N ILE A 34 0.35 11.92 25.59
CA ILE A 34 0.18 10.66 24.82
C ILE A 34 1.50 9.91 24.57
N ASP A 35 2.66 10.49 24.84
CA ASP A 35 3.96 9.84 24.55
C ASP A 35 4.54 8.95 25.66
N HIS A 36 3.81 8.67 26.74
CA HIS A 36 4.26 7.74 27.78
C HIS A 36 3.12 6.91 28.41
N GLU A 37 2.46 6.05 27.64
CA GLU A 37 1.95 4.82 28.26
C GLU A 37 3.10 3.80 28.36
N PRO A 38 3.59 3.46 29.57
CA PRO A 38 4.50 2.33 29.72
C PRO A 38 3.80 1.05 29.26
N PRO A 39 4.54 0.06 28.72
CA PRO A 39 3.94 -1.14 28.15
C PRO A 39 3.05 -1.83 29.19
N LEU A 40 1.81 -2.16 28.78
CA LEU A 40 0.86 -2.95 29.55
C LEU A 40 1.54 -4.24 30.04
N ARG A 41 1.79 -4.31 31.35
CA ARG A 41 2.25 -5.53 32.03
C ARG A 41 1.05 -6.31 32.51
N ALA A 42 0.75 -7.43 31.85
CA ALA A 42 -0.18 -8.41 32.35
C ALA A 42 0.55 -9.37 33.29
N GLU A 43 0.34 -9.23 34.60
CA GLU A 43 0.78 -10.19 35.60
C GLU A 43 -0.42 -11.05 36.01
N LEU A 44 -0.29 -12.38 35.86
CA LEU A 44 -1.34 -13.33 36.21
C LEU A 44 -1.38 -13.49 37.74
N LEU A 45 -2.26 -12.75 38.40
CA LEU A 45 -2.53 -12.92 39.83
C LEU A 45 -3.20 -14.29 40.08
N PRO A 46 -2.75 -15.08 41.06
CA PRO A 46 -3.44 -16.30 41.44
C PRO A 46 -4.88 -15.96 41.89
N PRO A 47 -5.86 -16.84 41.62
CA PRO A 47 -7.24 -16.59 41.99
C PRO A 47 -7.34 -16.39 43.51
N PRO A 48 -8.13 -15.41 43.98
CA PRO A 48 -8.24 -15.12 45.41
C PRO A 48 -8.76 -16.36 46.14
N PRO A 49 -8.19 -16.73 47.30
CA PRO A 49 -8.68 -17.86 48.07
C PRO A 49 -10.14 -17.65 48.45
N ARG A 50 -10.95 -18.68 48.22
CA ARG A 50 -12.38 -18.69 48.48
C ARG A 50 -12.63 -18.35 49.95
N ALA A 51 -13.32 -17.24 50.19
CA ALA A 51 -13.60 -16.75 51.53
C ALA A 51 -14.40 -17.79 52.34
N VAL A 52 -13.78 -18.32 53.39
CA VAL A 52 -14.47 -19.05 54.44
C VAL A 52 -15.03 -18.01 55.42
N PRO A 53 -16.32 -18.04 55.77
CA PRO A 53 -16.90 -17.07 56.69
C PRO A 53 -16.34 -17.29 58.10
N ALA A 54 -15.70 -16.26 58.66
CA ALA A 54 -15.28 -16.25 60.06
C ALA A 54 -16.40 -15.66 60.96
N PRO A 55 -16.64 -16.25 62.15
CA PRO A 55 -17.67 -15.85 63.10
C PRO A 55 -17.31 -14.53 63.86
N PRO A 56 -18.26 -13.94 64.62
CA PRO A 56 -18.24 -12.51 64.93
C PRO A 56 -17.68 -12.15 66.33
N VAL A 57 -17.38 -10.85 66.47
CA VAL A 57 -17.20 -9.98 67.67
C VAL A 57 -15.99 -10.25 68.59
N THR A 58 -15.14 -9.26 68.94
CA THR A 58 -15.36 -8.19 69.95
C THR A 58 -14.15 -7.21 69.98
N GLY A 59 -14.38 -5.93 70.36
CA GLY A 59 -13.38 -4.82 70.37
C GLY A 59 -12.36 -4.87 71.54
N PRO A 60 -11.78 -3.74 72.06
CA PRO A 60 -11.79 -2.33 71.62
C PRO A 60 -10.41 -1.58 71.70
N ARG A 61 -10.45 -0.28 71.32
CA ARG A 61 -9.76 0.89 71.97
C ARG A 61 -8.35 1.38 71.50
N ALA A 62 -8.41 2.55 70.83
CA ALA A 62 -7.74 3.84 71.05
C ALA A 62 -6.22 4.11 70.85
N ALA A 63 -6.02 5.29 70.25
CA ALA A 63 -5.06 6.37 70.55
C ALA A 63 -3.77 6.47 69.72
N GLY A 64 -3.51 7.69 69.22
CA GLY A 64 -2.17 8.11 68.81
C GLY A 64 -2.17 9.11 67.64
N ALA A 65 -2.23 10.41 67.96
CA ALA A 65 -2.06 11.50 67.01
C ALA A 65 -0.61 11.67 66.56
N GLN A 66 -0.38 12.10 65.31
CA GLN A 66 0.78 12.93 64.95
C GLN A 66 0.51 13.78 63.69
N ARG A 67 0.94 15.05 63.77
CA ARG A 67 0.70 16.18 62.84
C ARG A 67 1.96 16.48 62.01
N ARG A 68 1.71 17.08 60.83
CA ARG A 68 2.58 17.97 60.00
C ARG A 68 3.71 17.25 59.22
N ALA A 69 4.11 17.68 58.02
CA ALA A 69 4.12 19.01 57.43
C ALA A 69 4.04 18.99 55.88
N ALA A 70 3.60 20.11 55.31
CA ALA A 70 3.55 20.38 53.87
C ALA A 70 4.94 20.73 53.30
N ARG A 71 5.21 20.31 52.05
CA ARG A 71 6.35 20.80 51.26
C ARG A 71 5.87 21.39 49.92
N ARG A 72 6.38 22.59 49.66
CA ARG A 72 6.09 23.51 48.53
C ARG A 72 6.52 22.94 47.16
N LEU A 73 5.72 23.25 46.14
CA LEU A 73 6.06 23.20 44.70
C LEU A 73 6.73 24.52 44.25
N PRO A 74 7.75 24.48 43.37
CA PRO A 74 8.22 25.68 42.66
C PRO A 74 7.48 25.90 41.32
N ARG A 75 7.31 27.19 40.99
CA ARG A 75 6.70 27.72 39.75
C ARG A 75 7.67 27.66 38.55
N PRO A 76 7.17 27.61 37.31
CA PRO A 76 8.00 27.55 36.11
C PRO A 76 8.43 28.93 35.60
N THR A 77 9.58 28.96 34.93
CA THR A 77 10.15 30.10 34.21
C THR A 77 10.03 29.85 32.70
N ARG A 78 9.64 30.88 31.94
CA ARG A 78 9.75 31.01 30.47
C ARG A 78 10.21 32.46 30.20
N PRO A 79 10.70 32.84 28.99
CA PRO A 79 11.12 32.05 27.83
C PRO A 79 12.48 32.53 27.22
N LEU A 80 12.98 31.83 26.19
CA LEU A 80 13.75 32.47 25.13
C LEU A 80 13.24 31.96 23.77
N LEU A 81 12.91 32.89 22.89
CA LEU A 81 12.42 32.64 21.52
C LEU A 81 13.52 31.99 20.67
N ALA A 82 13.16 30.92 19.97
CA ALA A 82 13.76 30.55 18.70
C ALA A 82 12.62 30.26 17.72
N THR A 83 12.58 31.03 16.64
CA THR A 83 11.59 30.95 15.56
C THR A 83 11.85 29.71 14.69
N PRO A 84 10.84 28.88 14.39
CA PRO A 84 10.92 27.96 13.25
C PRO A 84 10.29 28.60 12.02
N ALA A 85 10.97 28.44 10.89
CA ALA A 85 10.50 28.78 9.57
C ALA A 85 9.26 27.94 9.20
N ALA A 86 8.21 28.62 8.72
CA ALA A 86 7.01 27.99 8.21
C ALA A 86 7.26 27.41 6.81
N GLY A 87 7.05 26.11 6.66
CA GLY A 87 6.93 25.41 5.37
C GLY A 87 5.72 24.49 5.43
N GLY A 88 4.57 24.95 4.93
CA GLY A 88 3.34 24.18 4.91
C GLY A 88 3.30 23.19 3.75
N ASP A 89 3.37 21.90 4.07
CA ASP A 89 3.34 20.80 3.11
C ASP A 89 1.90 20.37 2.77
N VAL A 90 1.39 20.80 1.62
CA VAL A 90 0.40 20.02 0.87
C VAL A 90 1.03 18.66 0.53
N PRO A 91 0.39 17.54 0.91
CA PRO A 91 0.94 16.21 0.71
C PRO A 91 0.88 15.92 -0.80
N ALA A 92 2.01 16.05 -1.49
CA ALA A 92 2.17 15.23 -2.67
C ALA A 92 2.22 13.80 -2.17
N VAL A 93 1.38 12.95 -2.77
CA VAL A 93 1.28 11.50 -2.53
C VAL A 93 2.66 10.97 -2.17
N ALA A 94 2.88 10.87 -0.86
CA ALA A 94 4.18 10.53 -0.33
C ALA A 94 4.33 9.05 -0.68
N VAL A 95 5.37 8.73 -1.43
CA VAL A 95 5.77 7.34 -1.63
C VAL A 95 5.96 6.74 -0.24
N GLY A 96 5.04 5.83 0.11
CA GLY A 96 4.99 5.10 1.37
C GLY A 96 6.38 4.64 1.79
N GLY A 97 6.84 5.24 2.88
CA GLY A 97 8.13 5.02 3.49
C GLY A 97 7.95 4.38 4.86
N GLY A 98 7.13 3.33 4.99
CA GLY A 98 6.94 2.58 6.24
C GLY A 98 7.99 1.49 6.49
N ASN A 99 8.50 1.38 7.71
CA ASN A 99 9.67 0.58 8.10
C ASN A 99 9.54 -0.93 7.78
N GLY A 100 10.03 -1.37 6.63
CA GLY A 100 10.32 -2.77 6.36
C GLY A 100 11.67 -3.13 6.96
N ARG A 101 11.82 -4.37 7.45
CA ARG A 101 13.08 -4.87 8.02
C ARG A 101 14.24 -4.60 7.05
N GLU A 102 15.21 -3.84 7.53
CA GLU A 102 16.45 -3.53 6.81
C GLU A 102 17.26 -4.82 6.61
N TYR A 103 17.86 -4.95 5.44
CA TYR A 103 18.52 -6.17 5.00
C TYR A 103 19.69 -6.54 5.94
N GLY A 104 19.44 -7.48 6.84
CA GLY A 104 20.45 -8.17 7.64
C GLY A 104 20.57 -9.60 7.15
N GLY A 105 21.66 -9.92 6.44
CA GLY A 105 21.89 -11.24 5.87
C GLY A 105 21.87 -12.34 6.92
N ARG A 106 21.00 -13.33 6.74
CA ARG A 106 21.15 -14.65 7.36
C ARG A 106 20.59 -15.72 6.44
N THR A 107 21.48 -16.56 5.95
CA THR A 107 21.22 -17.77 5.18
C THR A 107 20.35 -18.72 6.00
N ALA A 108 19.25 -19.19 5.42
CA ALA A 108 18.46 -20.30 5.94
C ALA A 108 18.58 -21.48 4.98
N GLU A 109 18.99 -22.65 5.50
CA GLU A 109 19.05 -23.91 4.76
C GLU A 109 17.64 -24.47 4.47
N PRO A 110 17.46 -25.24 3.40
CA PRO A 110 16.15 -25.70 2.94
C PRO A 110 15.69 -26.98 3.66
N GLY A 111 14.49 -26.94 4.24
CA GLY A 111 13.75 -28.09 4.75
C GLY A 111 12.66 -28.52 3.77
N ALA A 112 12.71 -29.79 3.37
CA ALA A 112 11.93 -30.44 2.34
C ALA A 112 10.41 -30.50 2.59
N GLY A 113 9.66 -30.45 1.49
CA GLY A 113 8.23 -30.69 1.41
C GLY A 113 7.72 -30.50 -0.02
N GLU A 114 8.29 -31.22 -0.98
CA GLU A 114 7.81 -31.26 -2.37
C GLU A 114 6.47 -32.02 -2.45
N GLY A 115 5.38 -31.28 -2.27
CA GLY A 115 4.07 -31.66 -2.79
C GLY A 115 3.94 -31.12 -4.21
N ASP A 116 3.65 -32.01 -5.15
CA ASP A 116 3.46 -31.75 -6.57
C ASP A 116 2.43 -30.63 -6.85
N LEU A 117 2.92 -29.39 -6.96
CA LEU A 117 2.19 -28.21 -7.43
C LEU A 117 2.35 -28.01 -8.94
N SER A 118 3.01 -28.95 -9.63
CA SER A 118 3.35 -28.81 -11.06
C SER A 118 2.14 -28.94 -11.98
N ALA A 119 0.99 -29.42 -11.48
CA ALA A 119 -0.22 -29.65 -12.26
C ALA A 119 -1.35 -28.63 -12.03
N LEU A 120 -1.18 -27.60 -11.20
CA LEU A 120 -2.13 -26.47 -11.17
C LEU A 120 -1.79 -25.53 -12.34
N HIS A 121 -2.33 -25.90 -13.50
CA HIS A 121 -2.42 -25.16 -14.75
C HIS A 121 -1.64 -23.84 -14.77
N ALA A 122 -0.56 -23.84 -15.55
CA ALA A 122 0.02 -22.63 -16.09
C ALA A 122 -1.08 -21.80 -16.77
N VAL A 123 -1.65 -20.85 -16.03
CA VAL A 123 -2.20 -19.65 -16.63
C VAL A 123 -0.99 -19.03 -17.31
N ALA A 124 -0.97 -19.06 -18.65
CA ALA A 124 0.06 -18.37 -19.41
C ALA A 124 0.22 -16.97 -18.80
N PRO A 125 1.45 -16.49 -18.51
CA PRO A 125 1.64 -15.20 -17.88
C PRO A 125 0.81 -14.20 -18.68
N ALA A 126 -0.12 -13.52 -18.02
CA ALA A 126 -0.99 -12.60 -18.75
C ALA A 126 -0.08 -11.58 -19.41
N SER A 127 0.09 -11.68 -20.72
CA SER A 127 0.97 -10.80 -21.45
C SER A 127 0.28 -9.44 -21.43
N LEU A 128 0.83 -8.51 -20.64
CA LEU A 128 0.38 -7.13 -20.70
C LEU A 128 0.39 -6.68 -22.16
N PRO A 129 -0.66 -5.98 -22.60
CA PRO A 129 -0.68 -5.34 -23.91
C PRO A 129 0.59 -4.52 -24.16
N ASP A 130 0.95 -4.35 -25.43
CA ASP A 130 2.12 -3.54 -25.78
C ASP A 130 2.00 -2.10 -25.27
N GLU A 131 0.77 -1.59 -25.14
CA GLU A 131 0.48 -0.28 -24.61
C GLU A 131 -0.73 -0.32 -23.67
N VAL A 132 -0.62 0.31 -22.50
CA VAL A 132 -1.72 0.57 -21.57
C VAL A 132 -1.65 2.02 -21.09
N ARG A 133 -2.80 2.69 -21.02
CA ARG A 133 -2.95 3.99 -20.37
C ARG A 133 -4.14 3.99 -19.44
N ILE A 134 -3.94 4.43 -18.20
CA ILE A 134 -5.01 4.60 -17.20
C ILE A 134 -4.99 6.03 -16.71
N ARG A 135 -6.18 6.65 -16.66
CA ARG A 135 -6.38 7.93 -15.96
C ARG A 135 -7.14 7.66 -14.68
N TYR A 136 -6.71 8.28 -13.59
CA TYR A 136 -7.38 8.22 -12.29
C TYR A 136 -7.81 9.61 -11.84
N ALA A 137 -8.94 9.67 -11.14
CA ALA A 137 -9.26 10.78 -10.25
C ALA A 137 -8.76 10.45 -8.84
N VAL A 138 -8.16 11.42 -8.17
CA VAL A 138 -7.56 11.28 -6.83
C VAL A 138 -8.42 12.01 -5.81
N PHE A 139 -8.78 11.34 -4.72
CA PHE A 139 -9.61 11.86 -3.64
C PHE A 139 -8.88 11.72 -2.30
N ARG A 140 -9.12 12.63 -1.35
CA ARG A 140 -8.71 12.47 0.07
C ARG A 140 -9.95 12.15 0.90
N GLY A 141 -9.93 11.04 1.64
CA GLY A 141 -11.08 10.59 2.44
C GLY A 141 -12.22 10.04 1.57
N GLU A 142 -13.46 10.43 1.87
CA GLU A 142 -14.63 9.98 1.10
C GLU A 142 -14.71 10.64 -0.29
N PRO A 143 -15.22 9.93 -1.32
CA PRO A 143 -15.41 10.49 -2.65
C PRO A 143 -16.35 11.71 -2.61
N GLY A 144 -15.82 12.88 -2.96
CA GLY A 144 -16.57 14.14 -2.95
C GLY A 144 -15.71 15.37 -3.24
N PHE A 145 -14.41 15.28 -2.94
CA PHE A 145 -13.44 16.32 -3.25
C PHE A 145 -12.26 15.75 -4.07
N GLU A 146 -12.26 15.99 -5.39
CA GLU A 146 -11.14 15.63 -6.27
C GLU A 146 -9.92 16.51 -5.91
N LEU A 147 -8.91 15.88 -5.32
CA LEU A 147 -7.64 16.50 -4.95
C LEU A 147 -6.70 16.59 -6.16
N GLY A 148 -6.81 15.64 -7.09
CA GLY A 148 -5.85 15.51 -8.18
C GLY A 148 -6.23 14.49 -9.22
N ARG A 149 -5.30 14.29 -10.16
CA ARG A 149 -5.41 13.33 -11.25
C ARG A 149 -4.10 12.57 -11.38
N THR A 150 -4.21 11.30 -11.73
CA THR A 150 -3.05 10.47 -12.06
C THR A 150 -3.16 9.96 -13.48
N ARG A 151 -2.04 9.96 -14.22
CA ARG A 151 -1.89 9.28 -15.50
C ARG A 151 -0.86 8.18 -15.33
N LEU A 152 -1.27 6.92 -15.49
CA LEU A 152 -0.39 5.76 -15.55
C LEU A 152 -0.28 5.31 -17.00
N SER A 153 0.93 5.04 -17.45
CA SER A 153 1.23 4.54 -18.79
C SER A 153 2.21 3.39 -18.71
N TRP A 154 2.03 2.44 -19.62
CA TRP A 154 2.89 1.30 -19.84
C TRP A 154 3.07 1.14 -21.35
N GLU A 155 4.30 0.99 -21.77
CA GLU A 155 4.70 0.70 -23.13
C GLU A 155 5.73 -0.42 -23.11
N SER A 156 5.65 -1.32 -24.08
CA SER A 156 6.63 -2.37 -24.26
C SER A 156 6.96 -2.56 -25.73
N HIS A 157 8.25 -2.72 -26.00
CA HIS A 157 8.81 -2.82 -27.33
C HIS A 157 9.29 -4.24 -27.56
N ALA A 158 8.87 -4.83 -28.68
CA ALA A 158 9.19 -6.20 -29.05
C ALA A 158 10.72 -6.44 -29.05
N ALA A 159 11.08 -7.67 -28.67
CA ALA A 159 12.43 -8.19 -28.86
C ALA A 159 12.81 -8.12 -30.34
N ALA A 160 14.04 -7.69 -30.65
CA ALA A 160 14.58 -7.84 -32.00
C ALA A 160 15.17 -9.25 -32.14
N PRO A 161 14.99 -9.90 -33.31
CA PRO A 161 15.60 -11.19 -33.58
C PRO A 161 17.12 -11.10 -33.43
N ALA A 162 17.74 -12.24 -33.10
CA ALA A 162 19.18 -12.32 -32.95
C ALA A 162 19.87 -11.81 -34.23
N ASP A 163 20.83 -10.92 -34.05
CA ASP A 163 21.67 -10.46 -35.16
C ASP A 163 22.67 -11.55 -35.57
N ALA A 164 23.55 -11.24 -36.52
CA ALA A 164 24.57 -12.18 -37.00
C ALA A 164 25.55 -12.66 -35.90
N SER A 165 25.57 -12.02 -34.73
CA SER A 165 26.36 -12.46 -33.56
C SER A 165 25.63 -13.52 -32.70
N GLY A 166 24.37 -13.82 -33.03
CA GLY A 166 23.55 -14.77 -32.27
C GLY A 166 22.90 -14.17 -31.02
N VAL A 167 22.98 -12.86 -30.83
CA VAL A 167 22.47 -12.16 -29.66
C VAL A 167 21.11 -11.54 -29.93
N ALA A 168 20.07 -12.02 -29.25
CA ALA A 168 18.73 -11.44 -29.29
C ALA A 168 18.61 -10.25 -28.32
N THR A 169 17.88 -9.20 -28.71
CA THR A 169 17.56 -8.12 -27.76
C THR A 169 16.31 -8.49 -26.96
N PRO A 170 16.28 -8.21 -25.64
CA PRO A 170 15.14 -8.56 -24.82
C PRO A 170 13.97 -7.61 -25.14
N ARG A 171 12.73 -8.07 -24.90
CA ARG A 171 11.57 -7.18 -24.91
C ARG A 171 11.76 -6.16 -23.79
N ARG A 172 11.70 -4.86 -24.10
CA ARG A 172 11.89 -3.79 -23.12
C ARG A 172 10.57 -3.16 -22.75
N TYR A 173 10.49 -2.57 -21.56
CA TYR A 173 9.34 -1.79 -21.14
C TYR A 173 9.74 -0.40 -20.64
N ARG A 174 8.74 0.49 -20.69
CA ARG A 174 8.73 1.79 -20.02
C ARG A 174 7.38 1.96 -19.35
N ALA A 175 7.39 2.24 -18.06
CA ALA A 175 6.22 2.64 -17.30
C ALA A 175 6.43 4.05 -16.78
N ALA A 176 5.37 4.86 -16.79
CA ALA A 176 5.39 6.19 -16.20
C ALA A 176 4.08 6.49 -15.47
N MET A 177 4.16 7.11 -14.30
CA MET A 177 3.02 7.58 -13.52
C MET A 177 3.20 9.05 -13.18
N THR A 178 2.25 9.89 -13.54
CA THR A 178 2.24 11.33 -13.19
C THR A 178 1.00 11.65 -12.38
N THR A 179 1.18 12.11 -11.15
CA THR A 179 0.11 12.59 -10.26
C THR A 179 0.23 14.10 -10.11
N GLU A 180 -0.86 14.82 -10.34
CA GLU A 180 -0.92 16.27 -10.22
C GLU A 180 -2.16 16.72 -9.45
N THR A 181 -2.02 17.80 -8.67
CA THR A 181 -3.18 18.47 -8.06
C THR A 181 -4.11 18.99 -9.14
N ALA A 182 -5.43 18.96 -8.90
CA ALA A 182 -6.44 19.41 -9.84
C ALA A 182 -7.46 20.37 -9.18
N GLY A 183 -8.27 21.05 -9.98
CA GLY A 183 -9.36 21.90 -9.50
C GLY A 183 -8.90 22.97 -8.52
N LEU A 184 -9.64 23.14 -7.42
CA LEU A 184 -9.34 24.13 -6.37
C LEU A 184 -8.01 23.86 -5.67
N ALA A 185 -7.63 22.58 -5.49
CA ALA A 185 -6.36 22.23 -4.85
C ALA A 185 -5.16 22.76 -5.67
N ALA A 186 -5.24 22.68 -7.00
CA ALA A 186 -4.20 23.20 -7.89
C ALA A 186 -4.06 24.73 -7.86
N LEU A 187 -5.13 25.47 -7.55
CA LEU A 187 -5.08 26.93 -7.40
C LEU A 187 -4.37 27.33 -6.10
N ILE A 188 -4.45 26.50 -5.06
CA ILE A 188 -3.88 26.78 -3.75
C ILE A 188 -2.41 26.35 -3.70
N LYS A 189 -2.11 25.13 -4.15
CA LYS A 189 -0.74 24.61 -4.21
C LYS A 189 -0.61 23.62 -5.37
N PRO A 190 -0.20 24.08 -6.56
CA PRO A 190 0.07 23.18 -7.68
C PRO A 190 1.26 22.29 -7.34
N VAL A 191 1.09 20.99 -7.46
CA VAL A 191 2.17 20.00 -7.30
C VAL A 191 2.04 18.96 -8.38
N GLN A 192 3.18 18.55 -8.93
CA GLN A 192 3.30 17.41 -9.83
C GLN A 192 4.35 16.43 -9.33
N VAL A 193 4.00 15.15 -9.28
CA VAL A 193 4.91 14.04 -8.99
C VAL A 193 4.93 13.10 -10.18
N THR A 194 6.11 12.82 -10.69
CA THR A 194 6.33 11.88 -11.79
C THR A 194 7.17 10.72 -11.32
N GLN A 195 6.83 9.52 -11.72
CA GLN A 195 7.59 8.30 -11.52
C GLN A 195 7.82 7.64 -12.87
N GLU A 196 9.01 7.12 -13.08
CA GLU A 196 9.31 6.32 -14.27
C GLU A 196 10.07 5.06 -13.89
N SER A 197 9.74 3.97 -14.56
CA SER A 197 10.42 2.68 -14.47
C SER A 197 10.70 2.17 -15.88
N GLN A 198 11.90 1.65 -16.09
CA GLN A 198 12.33 1.08 -17.37
C GLN A 198 13.12 -0.20 -17.11
N GLY A 199 12.96 -1.18 -17.98
CA GLY A 199 13.67 -2.45 -17.86
C GLY A 199 13.30 -3.46 -18.93
N ASP A 200 13.50 -4.73 -18.62
CA ASP A 200 13.22 -5.84 -19.52
C ASP A 200 11.98 -6.62 -19.07
N VAL A 201 11.28 -7.20 -20.05
CA VAL A 201 10.20 -8.16 -19.86
C VAL A 201 10.77 -9.55 -20.12
N THR A 202 10.72 -10.41 -19.11
CA THR A 202 11.22 -11.78 -19.19
C THR A 202 10.09 -12.79 -18.97
N ALA A 203 10.36 -14.08 -19.19
CA ALA A 203 9.40 -15.13 -18.89
C ALA A 203 8.97 -15.17 -17.41
N ALA A 204 9.85 -14.73 -16.50
CA ALA A 204 9.59 -14.66 -15.06
C ALA A 204 8.98 -13.31 -14.61
N GLY A 205 8.65 -12.42 -15.56
CA GLY A 205 8.14 -11.08 -15.30
C GLY A 205 9.19 -10.00 -15.53
N LEU A 206 9.00 -8.87 -14.84
CA LEU A 206 9.74 -7.64 -15.07
C LEU A 206 11.10 -7.67 -14.37
N LYS A 207 12.12 -7.18 -15.08
CA LYS A 207 13.43 -6.86 -14.55
C LYS A 207 13.70 -5.37 -14.70
N PRO A 208 13.38 -4.55 -13.67
CA PRO A 208 13.70 -3.13 -13.69
C PRO A 208 15.18 -2.88 -13.86
N ARG A 209 15.55 -1.82 -14.57
CA ARG A 209 16.93 -1.33 -14.72
C ARG A 209 17.08 0.08 -14.18
N HIS A 210 16.09 0.93 -14.41
CA HIS A 210 16.11 2.32 -13.99
C HIS A 210 14.76 2.72 -13.41
N PHE A 211 14.78 3.27 -12.21
CA PHE A 211 13.64 3.87 -11.55
C PHE A 211 13.98 5.27 -11.05
N PHE A 212 13.05 6.22 -11.18
CA PHE A 212 13.13 7.46 -10.44
C PHE A 212 11.77 8.06 -10.12
N THR A 213 11.76 8.91 -9.10
CA THR A 213 10.67 9.83 -8.79
C THR A 213 11.19 11.26 -8.91
N ALA A 214 10.39 12.16 -9.48
CA ALA A 214 10.63 13.59 -9.47
C ALA A 214 9.40 14.33 -8.95
N ARG A 215 9.63 15.42 -8.23
CA ARG A 215 8.59 16.36 -7.80
C ARG A 215 8.87 17.71 -8.45
N ASP A 216 7.89 18.27 -9.14
CA ASP A 216 7.98 19.54 -9.86
C ASP A 216 9.23 19.59 -10.76
N GLY A 217 9.47 18.49 -11.50
CA GLY A 217 10.62 18.31 -12.39
C GLY A 217 11.97 18.02 -11.71
N ARG A 218 12.04 18.07 -10.38
CA ARG A 218 13.28 17.78 -9.63
C ARG A 218 13.32 16.33 -9.18
N ARG A 219 14.29 15.55 -9.67
CA ARG A 219 14.54 14.16 -9.26
C ARG A 219 14.77 14.12 -7.75
N GLN A 220 14.03 13.26 -7.05
CA GLN A 220 14.06 13.07 -5.59
C GLN A 220 14.73 11.75 -5.24
N ASP A 221 14.15 10.66 -5.74
CA ASP A 221 14.52 9.29 -5.38
C ASP A 221 14.78 8.48 -6.64
N TRP A 222 15.64 7.47 -6.55
CA TRP A 222 16.00 6.62 -7.68
C TRP A 222 16.58 5.29 -7.25
N ALA A 223 16.45 4.30 -8.13
CA ALA A 223 17.11 3.00 -8.01
C ALA A 223 17.54 2.51 -9.40
N ASP A 224 18.82 2.21 -9.55
CA ASP A 224 19.41 1.65 -10.77
C ASP A 224 19.87 0.23 -10.46
N PHE A 225 19.37 -0.73 -11.24
CA PHE A 225 19.59 -2.17 -11.05
C PHE A 225 20.57 -2.69 -12.10
N ASP A 226 21.68 -3.24 -11.63
CA ASP A 226 22.66 -3.97 -12.41
C ASP A 226 22.51 -5.47 -12.13
N TRP A 227 21.83 -6.18 -13.03
CA TRP A 227 21.59 -7.63 -12.96
C TRP A 227 22.81 -8.48 -13.33
N GLY A 228 23.96 -7.86 -13.66
CA GLY A 228 25.22 -8.56 -13.95
C GLY A 228 25.19 -9.44 -15.21
N GLY A 229 24.10 -9.39 -15.98
CA GLY A 229 23.97 -10.00 -17.31
C GLY A 229 23.99 -8.91 -18.37
N ASP A 230 24.89 -9.06 -19.33
CA ASP A 230 24.85 -8.24 -20.54
C ASP A 230 24.12 -9.03 -21.62
N VAL A 231 22.84 -8.69 -21.78
CA VAL A 231 22.01 -9.27 -22.84
C VAL A 231 22.59 -8.96 -24.22
N GLN A 232 23.30 -7.84 -24.39
CA GLN A 232 23.99 -7.50 -25.65
C GLN A 232 25.23 -8.37 -25.89
N ALA A 233 25.75 -9.05 -24.86
CA ALA A 233 26.86 -9.98 -24.94
C ALA A 233 26.43 -11.45 -24.82
N GLY A 234 25.12 -11.74 -24.77
CA GLY A 234 24.61 -13.10 -24.59
C GLY A 234 24.95 -13.73 -23.23
N ILE A 235 25.31 -12.92 -22.24
CA ILE A 235 25.65 -13.39 -20.89
C ILE A 235 24.34 -13.56 -20.11
N PRO A 236 24.04 -14.75 -19.56
CA PRO A 236 22.86 -14.96 -18.75
C PRO A 236 22.84 -14.01 -17.55
N ASP A 237 21.67 -13.46 -17.24
CA ASP A 237 21.49 -12.68 -16.01
C ASP A 237 21.82 -13.52 -14.77
N GLN A 238 22.40 -12.86 -13.78
CA GLN A 238 22.66 -13.46 -12.48
C GLN A 238 21.34 -13.67 -11.70
N ASP A 239 21.42 -14.41 -10.60
CA ASP A 239 20.32 -14.59 -9.66
C ASP A 239 20.19 -13.43 -8.66
N SER A 240 21.05 -12.42 -8.78
CA SER A 240 21.03 -11.20 -7.99
C SER A 240 21.35 -9.98 -8.83
N ALA A 241 20.96 -8.80 -8.34
CA ALA A 241 21.37 -7.51 -8.88
C ALA A 241 22.09 -6.69 -7.81
N ARG A 242 23.06 -5.88 -8.25
CA ARG A 242 23.52 -4.73 -7.49
C ARG A 242 22.57 -3.58 -7.77
N VAL A 243 22.01 -2.98 -6.72
CA VAL A 243 21.11 -1.83 -6.81
C VAL A 243 21.78 -0.63 -6.19
N SER A 244 22.04 0.38 -7.01
CA SER A 244 22.44 1.71 -6.55
C SER A 244 21.19 2.55 -6.37
N TYR A 245 21.05 3.24 -5.24
CA TYR A 245 19.89 4.08 -4.94
C TYR A 245 20.29 5.29 -4.09
N ALA A 246 19.34 6.15 -3.73
CA ALA A 246 19.63 7.45 -3.10
C ALA A 246 20.43 7.38 -1.77
N LYS A 247 20.46 6.23 -1.07
CA LYS A 247 21.21 6.07 0.20
C LYS A 247 22.44 5.17 0.10
N GLY A 248 22.76 4.58 -1.05
CA GLY A 248 23.92 3.73 -1.23
C GLY A 248 23.69 2.58 -2.19
N ASP A 249 24.43 1.50 -1.99
CA ASP A 249 24.38 0.28 -2.80
C ASP A 249 23.90 -0.91 -1.96
N ALA A 250 23.16 -1.82 -2.57
CA ALA A 250 22.75 -3.07 -1.97
C ALA A 250 22.71 -4.20 -3.01
N THR A 251 22.66 -5.45 -2.54
CA THR A 251 22.41 -6.60 -3.40
C THR A 251 20.98 -7.08 -3.18
N VAL A 252 20.26 -7.31 -4.26
CA VAL A 252 18.89 -7.85 -4.24
C VAL A 252 18.81 -9.16 -4.99
N GLU A 253 17.86 -10.01 -4.61
CA GLU A 253 17.60 -11.28 -5.29
C GLU A 253 16.81 -11.07 -6.60
N ARG A 254 16.84 -12.06 -7.47
CA ARG A 254 16.00 -12.13 -8.67
C ARG A 254 14.52 -11.90 -8.31
N GLY A 255 13.84 -11.15 -9.16
CA GLY A 255 12.42 -10.82 -8.97
C GLY A 255 12.19 -9.56 -8.14
N ALA A 256 13.25 -8.94 -7.59
CA ALA A 256 13.14 -7.60 -6.99
C ALA A 256 12.57 -6.59 -8.00
N GLN A 257 11.65 -5.77 -7.51
CA GLN A 257 10.95 -4.76 -8.30
C GLN A 257 11.31 -3.36 -7.83
N ASP A 258 11.11 -2.36 -8.68
CA ASP A 258 10.94 -1.00 -8.21
C ASP A 258 9.47 -0.74 -7.86
N PHE A 259 9.19 0.45 -7.32
CA PHE A 259 7.84 0.81 -6.88
C PHE A 259 6.79 0.76 -8.00
N LEU A 260 7.11 1.20 -9.22
CA LEU A 260 6.15 1.33 -10.31
C LEU A 260 5.98 0.01 -11.08
N SER A 261 7.07 -0.71 -11.32
CA SER A 261 7.06 -2.05 -11.92
C SER A 261 6.26 -3.06 -11.09
N LEU A 262 6.23 -2.91 -9.76
CA LEU A 262 5.39 -3.73 -8.87
C LEU A 262 3.92 -3.78 -9.32
N PHE A 263 3.36 -2.65 -9.78
CA PHE A 263 1.95 -2.57 -10.21
C PHE A 263 1.63 -3.45 -11.41
N PHE A 264 2.65 -3.82 -12.19
CA PHE A 264 2.53 -4.64 -13.38
C PHE A 264 2.98 -6.09 -13.13
N GLN A 265 3.84 -6.32 -12.14
CA GLN A 265 4.46 -7.63 -11.86
C GLN A 265 3.45 -8.72 -11.45
N PHE A 266 2.30 -8.37 -10.85
CA PHE A 266 1.37 -9.35 -10.27
C PHE A 266 0.94 -10.46 -11.22
N ALA A 267 0.71 -10.14 -12.50
CA ALA A 267 0.33 -11.11 -13.54
C ALA A 267 1.38 -12.21 -13.80
N TRP A 268 2.63 -12.00 -13.37
CA TRP A 268 3.74 -12.94 -13.49
C TRP A 268 4.07 -13.67 -12.18
N LEU A 269 3.40 -13.36 -11.07
CA LEU A 269 3.71 -13.99 -9.79
C LEU A 269 3.24 -15.46 -9.79
N PRO A 270 4.10 -16.40 -9.34
CA PRO A 270 3.70 -17.79 -9.18
C PRO A 270 2.45 -17.92 -8.31
N GLY A 271 1.47 -18.69 -8.79
CA GLY A 271 0.23 -18.94 -8.07
C GLY A 271 -0.73 -17.75 -8.01
N PHE A 272 -0.52 -16.67 -8.77
CA PHE A 272 -1.53 -15.62 -8.94
C PHE A 272 -2.78 -16.14 -9.68
N PRO A 273 -4.02 -15.82 -9.24
CA PRO A 273 -4.42 -15.00 -8.08
C PRO A 273 -4.75 -15.80 -6.79
N LEU A 274 -4.28 -17.04 -6.66
CA LEU A 274 -4.74 -18.01 -5.66
C LEU A 274 -3.96 -18.02 -4.33
N MET A 275 -2.84 -17.31 -4.24
CA MET A 275 -2.04 -17.29 -3.00
C MET A 275 -2.62 -16.34 -1.97
N PRO A 276 -2.51 -16.65 -0.66
CA PRO A 276 -2.98 -15.74 0.40
C PRO A 276 -2.09 -14.51 0.58
N SER A 277 -0.84 -14.56 0.12
CA SER A 277 0.10 -13.44 0.19
C SER A 277 1.25 -13.60 -0.81
N TYR A 278 1.96 -12.49 -1.06
CA TYR A 278 3.17 -12.42 -1.88
C TYR A 278 4.26 -11.67 -1.12
N SER A 279 5.51 -12.13 -1.23
CA SER A 279 6.67 -11.44 -0.66
C SER A 279 7.59 -10.98 -1.79
N LEU A 280 7.85 -9.67 -1.86
CA LEU A 280 8.65 -9.06 -2.92
C LEU A 280 9.66 -8.08 -2.34
N THR A 281 10.90 -8.14 -2.81
CA THR A 281 11.89 -7.09 -2.54
C THR A 281 11.57 -5.89 -3.41
N VAL A 282 11.29 -4.75 -2.80
CA VAL A 282 10.90 -3.52 -3.50
C VAL A 282 11.89 -2.40 -3.21
N ALA A 283 12.47 -1.82 -4.26
CA ALA A 283 13.26 -0.61 -4.20
C ALA A 283 12.39 0.62 -4.51
N THR A 284 12.15 1.48 -3.51
CA THR A 284 11.37 2.72 -3.69
C THR A 284 12.25 3.91 -4.09
N GLY A 285 13.53 3.66 -4.34
CA GLY A 285 14.58 4.67 -4.51
C GLY A 285 15.05 5.35 -3.22
N LYS A 286 14.21 5.41 -2.18
CA LYS A 286 14.59 5.84 -0.82
C LYS A 286 15.23 4.74 0.01
N LYS A 287 14.76 3.51 -0.21
CA LYS A 287 15.14 2.31 0.52
C LYS A 287 14.86 1.09 -0.35
N ILE A 288 15.41 -0.02 0.09
CA ILE A 288 15.07 -1.35 -0.39
C ILE A 288 14.54 -2.13 0.80
N SER A 289 13.41 -2.80 0.62
CA SER A 289 12.75 -3.52 1.70
C SER A 289 11.94 -4.69 1.15
N GLN A 290 11.85 -5.77 1.94
CA GLN A 290 10.91 -6.85 1.67
C GLN A 290 9.49 -6.39 2.02
N GLN A 291 8.59 -6.48 1.05
CA GLN A 291 7.18 -6.11 1.16
C GLN A 291 6.34 -7.37 1.22
N LEU A 292 5.57 -7.52 2.30
CA LEU A 292 4.56 -8.56 2.43
C LEU A 292 3.22 -8.00 1.97
N ILE A 293 2.66 -8.60 0.93
CA ILE A 293 1.42 -8.19 0.28
C ILE A 293 0.37 -9.25 0.58
N ILE A 294 -0.64 -8.90 1.38
CA ILE A 294 -1.71 -9.80 1.82
C ILE A 294 -2.92 -9.67 0.89
N VAL A 295 -3.42 -10.80 0.42
CA VAL A 295 -4.66 -10.87 -0.36
C VAL A 295 -5.85 -10.71 0.58
N GLN A 296 -6.68 -9.70 0.32
CA GLN A 296 -7.91 -9.41 1.08
C GLN A 296 -9.12 -10.18 0.54
N GLY A 297 -9.05 -10.63 -0.72
CA GLY A 297 -10.09 -11.42 -1.38
C GLY A 297 -10.46 -10.85 -2.74
N GLU A 298 -11.35 -11.56 -3.45
CA GLU A 298 -11.98 -11.05 -4.65
C GLU A 298 -13.17 -10.15 -4.31
N GLU A 299 -13.29 -9.02 -4.98
CA GLU A 299 -14.45 -8.13 -4.88
C GLU A 299 -14.81 -7.50 -6.23
N ILE A 300 -16.11 -7.27 -6.43
CA ILE A 300 -16.61 -6.46 -7.54
C ILE A 300 -16.55 -4.99 -7.13
N VAL A 301 -15.86 -4.18 -7.91
CA VAL A 301 -15.75 -2.73 -7.65
C VAL A 301 -16.41 -1.96 -8.78
N GLU A 302 -17.27 -1.02 -8.41
CA GLU A 302 -17.85 -0.03 -9.31
C GLU A 302 -17.08 1.29 -9.19
N ILE A 303 -16.48 1.73 -10.30
CA ILE A 303 -15.71 2.97 -10.41
C ILE A 303 -16.09 3.70 -11.70
N PRO A 304 -15.67 4.97 -11.91
CA PRO A 304 -16.07 5.71 -13.11
C PRO A 304 -15.66 5.05 -14.44
N ALA A 305 -14.58 4.26 -14.46
CA ALA A 305 -14.17 3.49 -15.65
C ALA A 305 -15.06 2.24 -15.92
N GLY A 306 -15.95 1.87 -15.01
CA GLY A 306 -16.84 0.71 -15.14
C GLY A 306 -16.87 -0.20 -13.91
N THR A 307 -17.40 -1.40 -14.09
CA THR A 307 -17.49 -2.45 -13.07
C THR A 307 -16.44 -3.52 -13.34
N PHE A 308 -15.62 -3.83 -12.33
CA PHE A 308 -14.51 -4.78 -12.47
C PHE A 308 -14.58 -5.85 -11.39
N ARG A 309 -14.34 -7.11 -11.79
CA ARG A 309 -13.96 -8.17 -10.86
C ARG A 309 -12.49 -8.00 -10.52
N THR A 310 -12.19 -7.78 -9.25
CA THR A 310 -10.85 -7.43 -8.78
C THR A 310 -10.36 -8.36 -7.69
N LEU A 311 -9.05 -8.54 -7.61
CA LEU A 311 -8.38 -9.03 -6.42
C LEU A 311 -7.87 -7.84 -5.62
N HIS A 312 -8.34 -7.69 -4.38
CA HIS A 312 -7.85 -6.67 -3.48
C HIS A 312 -6.64 -7.20 -2.71
N VAL A 313 -5.53 -6.47 -2.80
CA VAL A 313 -4.28 -6.77 -2.09
C VAL A 313 -3.80 -5.56 -1.29
N LYS A 314 -3.10 -5.80 -0.19
CA LYS A 314 -2.67 -4.76 0.75
C LYS A 314 -1.26 -5.03 1.30
N THR A 315 -0.43 -4.00 1.44
CA THR A 315 0.85 -4.11 2.15
C THR A 315 0.68 -4.12 3.67
N GLU A 316 1.46 -4.94 4.36
CA GLU A 316 1.59 -4.93 5.83
C GLU A 316 2.66 -3.91 6.28
N ASP A 317 2.34 -2.63 6.20
CA ASP A 317 3.23 -1.55 6.66
C ASP A 317 2.45 -0.44 7.39
N SER A 318 3.17 0.54 7.93
CA SER A 318 2.57 1.68 8.64
C SER A 318 1.91 2.72 7.73
N GLU A 319 2.13 2.64 6.41
CA GLU A 319 1.63 3.56 5.39
C GLU A 319 1.05 2.74 4.21
N PRO A 320 -0.02 1.96 4.47
CA PRO A 320 -0.37 0.84 3.60
C PRO A 320 -0.78 1.28 2.21
N ILE A 321 -0.40 0.45 1.25
CA ILE A 321 -0.81 0.53 -0.15
C ILE A 321 -1.78 -0.61 -0.41
N GLU A 322 -2.97 -0.25 -0.83
CA GLU A 322 -4.03 -1.16 -1.26
C GLU A 322 -4.21 -1.04 -2.78
N LEU A 323 -4.29 -2.17 -3.47
CA LEU A 323 -4.50 -2.26 -4.92
C LEU A 323 -5.69 -3.18 -5.20
N TRP A 324 -6.54 -2.75 -6.13
CA TRP A 324 -7.61 -3.57 -6.70
C TRP A 324 -7.23 -3.94 -8.13
N LEU A 325 -6.75 -5.17 -8.30
CA LEU A 325 -6.21 -5.69 -9.56
C LEU A 325 -7.33 -6.31 -10.37
N ALA A 326 -7.67 -5.77 -11.53
CA ALA A 326 -8.76 -6.28 -12.36
C ALA A 326 -8.39 -7.62 -13.01
N LEU A 327 -8.98 -8.70 -12.49
CA LEU A 327 -8.65 -10.09 -12.86
C LEU A 327 -8.95 -10.39 -14.33
N ASP A 328 -10.00 -9.77 -14.86
CA ASP A 328 -10.41 -9.91 -16.26
C ASP A 328 -9.79 -8.83 -17.17
N TYR A 329 -8.91 -7.98 -16.61
CA TYR A 329 -8.28 -6.85 -17.30
C TYR A 329 -6.77 -6.80 -17.01
N TYR A 330 -6.07 -7.91 -17.29
CA TYR A 330 -4.61 -8.07 -17.19
C TYR A 330 -4.01 -7.82 -15.79
N ALA A 331 -4.80 -7.99 -14.72
CA ALA A 331 -4.42 -7.63 -13.36
C ALA A 331 -4.01 -6.14 -13.20
N LEU A 332 -4.51 -5.25 -14.06
CA LEU A 332 -4.21 -3.83 -13.95
C LEU A 332 -4.85 -3.23 -12.69
N PRO A 333 -4.17 -2.32 -11.97
CA PRO A 333 -4.72 -1.69 -10.78
C PRO A 333 -5.80 -0.66 -11.17
N VAL A 334 -7.06 -1.05 -11.11
CA VAL A 334 -8.19 -0.16 -11.48
C VAL A 334 -8.58 0.80 -10.35
N LYS A 335 -8.18 0.46 -9.13
CA LYS A 335 -8.23 1.34 -7.96
C LYS A 335 -6.96 1.15 -7.14
N MET A 336 -6.49 2.25 -6.56
CA MET A 336 -5.38 2.26 -5.62
C MET A 336 -5.76 3.10 -4.41
N ARG A 337 -5.29 2.72 -3.23
CA ARG A 337 -5.42 3.53 -2.01
C ARG A 337 -4.07 3.59 -1.32
N TYR A 338 -3.68 4.80 -0.96
CA TYR A 338 -2.54 5.05 -0.09
C TYR A 338 -3.03 5.61 1.24
N THR A 339 -2.56 5.06 2.35
CA THR A 339 -2.80 5.65 3.67
C THR A 339 -1.47 6.18 4.22
N ASP A 340 -1.43 7.46 4.59
CA ASP A 340 -0.21 8.03 5.16
C ASP A 340 -0.08 7.74 6.68
N ARG A 341 1.05 8.15 7.27
CA ARG A 341 1.31 8.03 8.72
C ARG A 341 0.26 8.67 9.62
N ARG A 342 -0.50 9.65 9.13
CA ARG A 342 -1.57 10.32 9.89
C ARG A 342 -2.91 9.59 9.75
N GLY A 343 -2.98 8.57 8.91
CA GLY A 343 -4.22 7.85 8.59
C GLY A 343 -5.04 8.49 7.49
N ASP A 344 -4.55 9.54 6.84
CA ASP A 344 -5.22 10.13 5.68
C ASP A 344 -5.20 9.16 4.51
N ARG A 345 -6.39 8.92 3.94
CA ARG A 345 -6.57 8.00 2.81
C ARG A 345 -6.65 8.76 1.51
N TYR A 346 -5.88 8.32 0.53
CA TYR A 346 -5.86 8.87 -0.82
C TYR A 346 -6.29 7.80 -1.81
N ASP A 347 -7.52 7.92 -2.31
CA ASP A 347 -8.10 6.98 -3.27
C ASP A 347 -7.85 7.46 -4.69
N GLN A 348 -7.32 6.58 -5.53
CA GLN A 348 -7.17 6.78 -6.97
C GLN A 348 -8.11 5.83 -7.69
N LEU A 349 -9.16 6.38 -8.31
CA LEU A 349 -10.19 5.61 -9.01
C LEU A 349 -9.99 5.76 -10.52
N ALA A 350 -9.85 4.66 -11.25
CA ALA A 350 -9.74 4.75 -12.71
C ALA A 350 -11.01 5.38 -13.29
N VAL A 351 -10.81 6.35 -14.18
CA VAL A 351 -11.86 7.04 -14.94
C VAL A 351 -11.86 6.69 -16.41
N ASP A 352 -10.74 6.18 -16.93
CA ASP A 352 -10.57 5.77 -18.32
C ASP A 352 -9.39 4.81 -18.40
N ILE A 353 -9.58 3.72 -19.14
CA ILE A 353 -8.56 2.69 -19.37
C ILE A 353 -8.51 2.41 -20.87
N ARG A 354 -7.31 2.47 -21.44
CA ARG A 354 -7.05 2.15 -22.85
C ARG A 354 -5.90 1.15 -22.94
N SER A 355 -6.02 0.21 -23.86
CA SER A 355 -4.99 -0.78 -24.14
C SER A 355 -4.91 -1.07 -25.63
N SER A 356 -3.73 -1.47 -26.11
CA SER A 356 -3.54 -1.87 -27.51
C SER A 356 -4.21 -3.21 -27.87
N ALA A 357 -4.52 -4.03 -26.86
CA ALA A 357 -5.27 -5.27 -26.99
C ALA A 357 -6.56 -5.23 -26.16
N PRO A 358 -7.67 -5.82 -26.64
CA PRO A 358 -8.91 -5.89 -25.88
C PRO A 358 -8.76 -6.87 -24.72
N ALA A 359 -9.33 -6.50 -23.57
CA ALA A 359 -9.33 -7.37 -22.40
C ALA A 359 -10.05 -8.69 -22.63
N ALA A 360 -9.73 -9.67 -21.79
CA ALA A 360 -10.38 -10.97 -21.82
C ALA A 360 -11.90 -10.78 -21.63
N PRO A 361 -12.74 -11.51 -22.37
CA PRO A 361 -14.18 -11.45 -22.15
C PRO A 361 -14.48 -11.85 -20.70
N ALA A 362 -15.29 -11.03 -20.03
CA ALA A 362 -15.69 -11.27 -18.64
C ALA A 362 -16.28 -12.69 -18.53
N THR A 363 -15.65 -13.54 -17.71
CA THR A 363 -16.22 -14.86 -17.42
C THR A 363 -17.45 -14.62 -16.55
N PRO A 364 -18.67 -14.98 -17.00
CA PRO A 364 -19.85 -14.80 -16.18
C PRO A 364 -19.68 -15.59 -14.87
N PRO A 365 -20.19 -15.08 -13.74
CA PRO A 365 -20.09 -15.77 -12.46
C PRO A 365 -20.66 -17.19 -12.60
N ALA A 366 -19.92 -18.16 -12.08
CA ALA A 366 -20.34 -19.55 -12.11
C ALA A 366 -21.77 -19.67 -11.54
N PRO A 367 -22.68 -20.36 -12.22
CA PRO A 367 -24.04 -20.52 -11.72
C PRO A 367 -23.99 -21.17 -10.32
N PRO A 368 -24.86 -20.76 -9.39
CA PRO A 368 -24.91 -21.33 -8.06
C PRO A 368 -25.07 -22.85 -8.17
N ASN A 369 -24.21 -23.56 -7.45
CA ASN A 369 -24.07 -25.01 -7.53
C ASN A 369 -25.42 -25.69 -7.25
N ALA A 370 -26.06 -26.22 -8.30
CA ALA A 370 -27.39 -26.82 -8.24
C ALA A 370 -27.47 -28.07 -7.32
N ASN A 371 -26.33 -28.55 -6.82
CA ASN A 371 -26.26 -29.66 -5.89
C ASN A 371 -26.54 -29.31 -4.42
N ALA A 372 -26.75 -28.03 -4.08
CA ALA A 372 -27.16 -27.64 -2.72
C ALA A 372 -28.68 -27.79 -2.47
N ALA A 373 -29.50 -27.89 -3.51
CA ALA A 373 -30.97 -27.94 -3.38
C ALA A 373 -31.55 -29.36 -3.19
N SER A 374 -30.72 -30.41 -3.24
CA SER A 374 -31.20 -31.80 -3.20
C SER A 374 -31.06 -32.49 -1.84
N ARG A 375 -30.63 -31.78 -0.78
CA ARG A 375 -30.43 -32.36 0.57
C ARG A 375 -31.57 -32.11 1.57
N ASP A 376 -32.56 -31.28 1.24
CA ASP A 376 -33.68 -30.95 2.15
C ASP A 376 -35.03 -31.57 1.76
N ALA A 377 -35.03 -32.70 1.03
CA ALA A 377 -36.24 -33.50 0.85
C ALA A 377 -36.22 -34.71 1.80
N VAL A 378 -36.46 -34.45 3.09
CA VAL A 378 -36.86 -35.51 4.04
C VAL A 378 -38.29 -35.92 3.70
N ALA A 379 -38.44 -37.11 3.11
CA ALA A 379 -39.75 -37.73 2.90
C ALA A 379 -40.35 -38.16 4.26
N PRO A 380 -41.67 -37.98 4.49
CA PRO A 380 -42.32 -38.48 5.69
C PRO A 380 -42.54 -40.00 5.59
N THR A 381 -41.97 -40.74 6.55
CA THR A 381 -42.22 -42.18 6.72
C THR A 381 -43.66 -42.39 7.21
N THR A 382 -44.57 -42.76 6.30
CA THR A 382 -45.86 -43.36 6.66
C THR A 382 -45.65 -44.82 7.04
N GLY A 383 -45.85 -45.17 8.31
CA GLY A 383 -45.91 -46.56 8.77
C GLY A 383 -47.25 -47.21 8.40
N PRO A 384 -47.29 -48.51 8.06
CA PRO A 384 -48.55 -49.21 7.84
C PRO A 384 -49.14 -49.70 9.16
N ALA A 385 -50.44 -49.46 9.33
CA ALA A 385 -51.27 -50.08 10.35
C ALA A 385 -51.51 -51.57 10.02
N GLN A 386 -51.75 -52.32 11.10
CA GLN A 386 -51.87 -53.77 11.25
C GLN A 386 -53.02 -54.44 10.46
N PRO A 387 -53.16 -55.78 10.61
CA PRO A 387 -54.21 -56.26 11.53
C PRO A 387 -53.70 -57.02 12.76
#